data_AF-A0A1H9T4U2-F1
#
_entry.id   AF-A0A1H9T4U2-F1
#
_cell.length_a   1.000
_cell.length_b   1.000
_cell.length_c   1.000
_cell.angle_alpha   90.00
_cell.angle_beta   90.00
_cell.angle_gamma   90.00
#
_symmetry.space_group_name_H-M   'P 1'
#
loop_
_entity.id
_entity.type
_entity.pdbx_description
1 polymer ?
#
loop_
_entity_poly.entity_id
_entity_poly.type
_entity_poly.pdbx_seq_one_letter_code
_entity_poly.pdbx_strand_id
1 'polypeptide(L)'
;MNTIHRFSLCALLLFLTHSLMAQTEADPRIAKFLSVKTGMKTGAAHDYLQTLFPEWDLKKMQHICMIVGAWTPPEKDGTGFKYMYQERFYQAAKVDRLRDDEKTIASKISAMWKIYQQTGYTACNASTFDIRNGNLLKYAVADKFDAFLEDAIKWKLDPNKIDFYDQMTLLDYIDYQLARNKGSALESKYQKYHDMFRKAGAKYKKEL
;
A
#
# COMPACT_ATOMS: atom_id res chain seq x y z
N MET A 1 -48.49 -18.74 -21.87
CA MET A 1 -47.07 -18.38 -22.11
C MET A 1 -46.94 -16.86 -22.07
N ASN A 2 -45.85 -16.34 -21.48
CA ASN A 2 -45.37 -14.95 -21.50
C ASN A 2 -45.87 -13.92 -20.46
N THR A 3 -45.63 -14.15 -19.15
CA THR A 3 -45.61 -13.04 -18.17
C THR A 3 -44.59 -13.14 -17.03
N ILE A 4 -43.74 -14.18 -16.96
CA ILE A 4 -42.87 -14.41 -15.78
C ILE A 4 -41.41 -13.90 -15.97
N HIS A 5 -41.01 -13.45 -17.16
CA HIS A 5 -39.60 -13.08 -17.41
C HIS A 5 -39.19 -11.61 -17.23
N ARG A 6 -40.05 -10.72 -16.70
CA ARG A 6 -39.70 -9.29 -16.57
C ARG A 6 -39.31 -8.80 -15.17
N PHE A 7 -39.50 -9.60 -14.13
CA PHE A 7 -39.14 -9.18 -12.76
C PHE A 7 -37.73 -9.57 -12.30
N SER A 8 -37.01 -10.41 -13.06
CA SER A 8 -35.68 -10.88 -12.65
C SER A 8 -34.52 -9.98 -13.08
N LEU A 9 -34.75 -8.96 -13.92
CA LEU A 9 -33.68 -8.08 -14.44
C LEU A 9 -33.50 -6.78 -13.64
N CYS A 10 -34.53 -6.29 -12.94
CA CYS A 10 -34.40 -5.07 -12.12
C CYS A 10 -33.76 -5.32 -10.75
N ALA A 11 -33.86 -6.54 -10.20
CA ALA A 11 -33.22 -6.88 -8.94
C ALA A 11 -31.68 -7.05 -9.07
N LEU A 12 -31.17 -7.42 -10.26
CA LEU A 12 -29.72 -7.56 -10.47
C LEU A 12 -28.97 -6.23 -10.66
N LEU A 13 -29.67 -5.14 -10.95
CA LEU A 13 -29.07 -3.80 -11.08
C LEU A 13 -29.04 -3.01 -9.76
N LEU A 14 -29.84 -3.40 -8.76
CA LEU A 14 -29.88 -2.75 -7.44
C LEU A 14 -28.88 -3.34 -6.42
N PHE A 15 -28.34 -4.53 -6.68
CA PHE A 15 -27.29 -5.14 -5.84
C PHE A 15 -25.87 -4.70 -6.20
N LEU A 16 -25.69 -3.95 -7.29
CA LEU A 16 -24.37 -3.38 -7.68
C LEU A 16 -24.09 -2.00 -7.09
N THR A 17 -25.06 -1.36 -6.41
CA THR A 17 -24.88 0.00 -5.86
C THR A 17 -24.79 0.07 -4.34
N HIS A 18 -25.00 -1.04 -3.61
CA HIS A 18 -25.08 -1.02 -2.15
C HIS A 18 -23.83 -1.56 -1.42
N SER A 19 -22.77 -1.93 -2.13
CA SER A 19 -21.51 -2.40 -1.51
C SER A 19 -20.39 -1.34 -1.53
N LEU A 20 -20.75 -0.06 -1.50
CA LEU A 20 -19.83 1.07 -1.74
C LEU A 20 -19.84 2.12 -0.61
N MET A 21 -20.31 1.77 0.58
CA MET A 21 -20.52 2.71 1.68
C MET A 21 -19.63 2.38 2.89
N ALA A 22 -18.31 2.36 2.66
CA ALA A 22 -17.28 2.59 3.68
C ALA A 22 -15.94 3.01 3.05
N GLN A 23 -15.96 3.55 1.82
CA GLN A 23 -14.78 4.21 1.28
C GLN A 23 -14.68 5.56 1.97
N THR A 24 -13.69 5.73 2.85
CA THR A 24 -13.30 7.06 3.34
C THR A 24 -13.28 8.00 2.14
N GLU A 25 -14.06 9.09 2.17
CA GLU A 25 -14.13 10.03 1.04
C GLU A 25 -12.71 10.33 0.57
N ALA A 26 -12.42 9.90 -0.66
CA ALA A 26 -11.11 10.12 -1.25
C ALA A 26 -10.92 11.64 -1.37
N ASP A 27 -9.75 12.14 -0.99
CA ASP A 27 -9.43 13.56 -1.13
C ASP A 27 -9.73 13.99 -2.59
N PRO A 28 -10.54 15.04 -2.83
CA PRO A 28 -10.97 15.42 -4.18
C PRO A 28 -9.80 15.73 -5.11
N ARG A 29 -8.63 16.11 -4.55
CA ARG A 29 -7.39 16.30 -5.30
C ARG A 29 -6.91 15.00 -5.96
N ILE A 30 -7.19 13.84 -5.37
CA ILE A 30 -6.88 12.52 -5.94
C ILE A 30 -7.75 12.25 -7.17
N ALA A 31 -9.05 12.51 -7.10
CA ALA A 31 -9.94 12.36 -8.26
C ALA A 31 -9.48 13.27 -9.41
N LYS A 32 -9.12 14.52 -9.09
CA LYS A 32 -8.53 15.47 -10.05
C LYS A 32 -7.25 14.91 -10.68
N PHE A 33 -6.33 14.39 -9.87
CA PHE A 33 -5.11 13.73 -10.36
C PHE A 33 -5.41 12.56 -11.32
N LEU A 34 -6.27 11.63 -10.90
CA LEU A 34 -6.59 10.42 -11.66
C LEU A 34 -7.26 10.74 -13.00
N SER A 35 -8.06 11.80 -13.08
CA SER A 35 -8.75 12.22 -14.30
C SER A 35 -7.80 12.64 -15.44
N VAL A 36 -6.58 13.08 -15.11
CA VAL A 36 -5.59 13.56 -16.10
C VAL A 36 -4.36 12.67 -16.23
N LYS A 37 -4.14 11.76 -15.27
CA LYS A 37 -2.94 10.89 -15.19
C LYS A 37 -2.71 10.07 -16.46
N THR A 38 -3.78 9.55 -17.08
CA THR A 38 -3.69 8.63 -18.22
C THR A 38 -3.01 9.24 -19.45
N GLY A 39 -3.03 10.56 -19.59
CA GLY A 39 -2.36 11.29 -20.69
C GLY A 39 -0.94 11.77 -20.37
N MET A 40 -0.42 11.51 -19.17
CA MET A 40 0.85 12.08 -18.70
C MET A 40 1.99 11.07 -18.71
N LYS A 41 3.20 11.54 -19.06
CA LYS A 41 4.44 10.79 -18.76
C LYS A 41 4.61 10.67 -17.24
N THR A 42 5.23 9.59 -16.77
CA THR A 42 5.41 9.30 -15.34
C THR A 42 6.03 10.45 -14.54
N GLY A 43 7.02 11.16 -15.10
CA GLY A 43 7.64 12.33 -14.46
C GLY A 43 6.66 13.50 -14.31
N ALA A 44 5.99 13.88 -15.40
CA ALA A 44 4.99 14.95 -15.40
C ALA A 44 3.79 14.64 -14.49
N ALA A 45 3.38 13.37 -14.41
CA ALA A 45 2.35 12.93 -13.48
C ALA A 45 2.79 13.12 -12.01
N HIS A 46 4.04 12.78 -11.67
CA HIS A 46 4.56 13.05 -10.32
C HIS A 46 4.68 14.56 -10.03
N ASP A 47 5.14 15.36 -11.00
CA ASP A 47 5.19 16.81 -10.86
C ASP A 47 3.80 17.38 -10.58
N TYR A 48 2.80 16.94 -11.33
CA TYR A 48 1.43 17.36 -11.12
C TYR A 48 0.88 16.93 -9.76
N LEU A 49 1.12 15.67 -9.37
CA LEU A 49 0.73 15.19 -8.04
C LEU A 49 1.37 16.02 -6.93
N GLN A 50 2.65 16.40 -7.09
CA GLN A 50 3.35 17.26 -6.15
C GLN A 50 2.71 18.66 -6.03
N THR A 51 2.18 19.23 -7.12
CA THR A 51 1.44 20.51 -7.06
C THR A 51 0.12 20.41 -6.30
N LEU A 52 -0.52 19.23 -6.31
CA LEU A 52 -1.77 18.99 -5.61
C LEU A 52 -1.55 18.77 -4.12
N PHE A 53 -0.41 18.21 -3.73
CA PHE A 53 -0.06 17.88 -2.34
C PHE A 53 1.27 18.52 -1.91
N PRO A 54 1.37 19.86 -1.86
CA PRO A 54 2.59 20.57 -1.52
C PRO A 54 3.06 20.35 -0.08
N GLU A 55 2.19 19.85 0.81
CA GLU A 55 2.50 19.47 2.17
C GLU A 55 3.50 18.28 2.25
N TRP A 56 3.59 17.47 1.19
CA TRP A 56 4.50 16.32 1.09
C TRP A 56 5.61 16.58 0.07
N ASP A 57 6.66 15.75 0.06
CA ASP A 57 7.68 15.69 -1.02
C ASP A 57 7.58 14.33 -1.72
N LEU A 58 6.51 14.15 -2.48
CA LEU A 58 6.11 12.89 -3.09
C LEU A 58 7.19 12.37 -4.06
N LYS A 59 7.98 13.25 -4.68
CA LYS A 59 9.09 12.83 -5.56
C LYS A 59 10.09 11.91 -4.86
N LYS A 60 10.26 12.03 -3.54
CA LYS A 60 11.19 11.19 -2.77
C LYS A 60 10.78 9.72 -2.75
N MET A 61 9.52 9.41 -3.01
CA MET A 61 8.98 8.05 -3.08
C MET A 61 9.05 7.44 -4.49
N GLN A 62 9.58 8.18 -5.47
CA GLN A 62 9.87 7.59 -6.79
C GLN A 62 10.81 6.40 -6.64
N HIS A 63 10.54 5.34 -7.38
CA HIS A 63 11.35 4.12 -7.41
C HIS A 63 11.44 3.37 -6.07
N ILE A 64 10.51 3.60 -5.12
CA ILE A 64 10.52 2.98 -3.80
C ILE A 64 10.67 1.44 -3.83
N CYS A 65 10.06 0.77 -4.81
CA CYS A 65 10.18 -0.68 -4.97
C CYS A 65 11.62 -1.16 -5.18
N MET A 66 12.50 -0.36 -5.81
CA MET A 66 13.89 -0.75 -6.05
C MET A 66 14.79 -0.59 -4.80
N ILE A 67 14.32 0.15 -3.80
CA ILE A 67 15.14 0.56 -2.64
C ILE A 67 14.58 0.09 -1.30
N VAL A 68 13.43 -0.58 -1.28
CA VAL A 68 12.79 -1.06 -0.04
C VAL A 68 13.66 -2.08 0.71
N GLY A 69 14.47 -2.86 0.00
CA GLY A 69 15.46 -3.77 0.60
C GLY A 69 16.86 -3.14 0.73
N ALA A 70 17.08 -1.92 0.25
CA ALA A 70 18.42 -1.34 0.15
C ALA A 70 18.92 -0.85 1.51
N TRP A 71 19.97 -1.51 2.01
CA TRP A 71 20.63 -1.17 3.25
C TRP A 71 21.57 0.03 3.06
N THR A 72 21.67 0.87 4.09
CA THR A 72 22.59 2.02 4.13
C THR A 72 23.70 1.73 5.14
N PRO A 73 24.98 1.97 4.78
CA PRO A 73 26.08 1.86 5.73
C PRO A 73 25.83 2.70 6.99
N PRO A 74 26.13 2.19 8.19
CA PRO A 74 25.94 2.94 9.41
C PRO A 74 26.85 4.17 9.37
N GLU A 75 26.27 5.33 9.68
CA GLU A 75 27.05 6.53 9.94
C GLU A 75 27.83 6.37 11.24
N LYS A 76 28.97 7.05 11.37
CA LYS A 76 29.88 6.90 12.53
C LYS A 76 29.22 7.25 13.88
N ASP A 77 28.18 8.07 13.85
CA ASP A 77 27.42 8.50 15.04
C ASP A 77 26.15 7.67 15.30
N GLY A 78 25.84 6.69 14.42
CA GLY A 78 24.65 5.86 14.53
C GLY A 78 23.32 6.60 14.28
N THR A 79 23.36 7.85 13.79
CA THR A 79 22.15 8.67 13.61
C THR A 79 21.49 8.47 12.24
N GLY A 80 22.21 7.86 11.29
CA GLY A 80 21.72 7.53 9.95
C GLY A 80 20.57 6.52 9.93
N PHE A 81 19.84 6.50 8.81
CA PHE A 81 18.85 5.46 8.55
C PHE A 81 19.52 4.13 8.24
N LYS A 82 18.94 3.02 8.72
CA LYS A 82 19.46 1.68 8.42
C LYS A 82 19.15 1.27 6.98
N TYR A 83 18.03 1.75 6.43
CA TYR A 83 17.58 1.45 5.08
C TYR A 83 17.20 2.71 4.31
N MET A 84 17.46 2.71 3.00
CA MET A 84 17.18 3.86 2.14
C MET A 84 15.70 4.23 2.11
N TYR A 85 14.78 3.26 2.20
CA TYR A 85 13.36 3.55 2.23
C TYR A 85 12.98 4.40 3.44
N GLN A 86 13.62 4.21 4.61
CA GLN A 86 13.27 4.96 5.81
C GLN A 86 13.52 6.44 5.59
N GLU A 87 14.68 6.79 5.02
CA GLU A 87 14.99 8.15 4.63
C GLU A 87 13.97 8.70 3.63
N ARG A 88 13.60 7.92 2.59
CA ARG A 88 12.63 8.37 1.59
C ARG A 88 11.25 8.64 2.16
N PHE A 89 10.75 7.74 3.03
CA PHE A 89 9.47 7.93 3.70
C PHE A 89 9.49 9.16 4.60
N TYR A 90 10.58 9.38 5.35
CA TYR A 90 10.72 10.54 6.23
C TYR A 90 10.79 11.85 5.44
N GLN A 91 11.60 11.89 4.38
CA GLN A 91 11.69 13.07 3.50
C GLN A 91 10.36 13.35 2.82
N ALA A 92 9.70 12.32 2.26
CA ALA A 92 8.42 12.46 1.58
C ALA A 92 7.31 12.95 2.49
N ALA A 93 7.24 12.44 3.72
CA ALA A 93 6.27 12.84 4.72
C ALA A 93 6.68 14.13 5.47
N LYS A 94 7.81 14.76 5.12
CA LYS A 94 8.38 15.93 5.81
C LYS A 94 8.44 15.74 7.33
N VAL A 95 8.99 14.60 7.73
CA VAL A 95 9.26 14.30 9.13
C VAL A 95 10.44 15.14 9.62
N ASP A 96 10.24 15.81 10.76
CA ASP A 96 11.31 16.46 11.51
C ASP A 96 11.72 15.54 12.66
N ARG A 97 12.85 14.84 12.50
CA ARG A 97 13.34 13.85 13.47
C ARG A 97 13.69 14.45 14.84
N LEU A 98 13.90 15.77 14.92
CA LEU A 98 14.25 16.45 16.17
C LEU A 98 13.00 16.90 16.94
N ARG A 99 11.85 16.99 16.27
CA ARG A 99 10.63 17.59 16.84
C ARG A 99 9.42 16.67 16.83
N ASP A 100 9.30 15.80 15.82
CA ASP A 100 8.17 14.89 15.69
C ASP A 100 8.34 13.69 16.62
N ASP A 101 7.34 13.44 17.47
CA ASP A 101 7.24 12.20 18.22
C ASP A 101 6.79 11.02 17.33
N GLU A 102 6.88 9.80 17.83
CA GLU A 102 6.55 8.60 17.05
C GLU A 102 5.11 8.61 16.50
N LYS A 103 4.17 9.18 17.25
CA LYS A 103 2.76 9.29 16.84
C LYS A 103 2.61 10.26 15.68
N THR A 104 3.31 11.40 15.73
CA THR A 104 3.33 12.42 14.69
C THR A 104 3.98 11.89 13.43
N ILE A 105 5.11 11.17 13.57
CA ILE A 105 5.78 10.48 12.45
C ILE A 105 4.82 9.51 11.77
N ALA A 106 4.19 8.62 12.54
CA ALA A 106 3.23 7.65 11.99
C ALA A 106 2.05 8.35 11.29
N SER A 107 1.52 9.42 11.88
CA SER A 107 0.43 10.22 11.29
C SER A 107 0.83 10.84 9.93
N LYS A 108 1.99 11.49 9.87
CA LYS A 108 2.50 12.10 8.63
C LYS A 108 2.73 11.04 7.54
N ILE A 109 3.41 9.95 7.90
CA ILE A 109 3.72 8.88 6.96
C ILE A 109 2.45 8.18 6.46
N SER A 110 1.51 7.81 7.34
CA SER A 110 0.25 7.18 6.91
C SER A 110 -0.62 8.10 6.04
N ALA A 111 -0.67 9.40 6.34
CA ALA A 111 -1.38 10.38 5.52
C ALA A 111 -0.79 10.49 4.11
N MET A 112 0.53 10.60 3.99
CA MET A 112 1.25 10.60 2.72
C MET A 112 1.07 9.28 1.96
N TRP A 113 1.16 8.15 2.67
CA TRP A 113 0.95 6.81 2.11
C TRP A 113 -0.43 6.64 1.48
N LYS A 114 -1.49 7.14 2.13
CA LYS A 114 -2.87 7.05 1.61
C LYS A 114 -2.99 7.64 0.21
N ILE A 115 -2.36 8.80 -0.02
CA ILE A 115 -2.29 9.43 -1.35
C ILE A 115 -1.55 8.51 -2.32
N TYR A 116 -0.37 8.02 -1.95
CA TYR A 116 0.43 7.10 -2.78
C TYR A 116 -0.32 5.81 -3.17
N GLN A 117 -1.04 5.24 -2.22
CA GLN A 117 -1.80 4.02 -2.38
C GLN A 117 -3.01 4.22 -3.31
N GLN A 118 -3.72 5.35 -3.19
CA GLN A 118 -4.90 5.67 -4.01
C GLN A 118 -4.52 6.10 -5.44
N THR A 119 -3.36 6.72 -5.62
CA THR A 119 -2.83 7.13 -6.92
C THR A 119 -2.16 6.00 -7.71
N GLY A 120 -1.95 4.83 -7.08
CA GLY A 120 -1.32 3.66 -7.69
C GLY A 120 0.20 3.70 -7.74
N TYR A 121 0.85 4.66 -7.07
CA TYR A 121 2.31 4.76 -7.04
C TYR A 121 3.00 3.81 -6.05
N THR A 122 2.22 3.06 -5.25
CA THR A 122 2.74 1.93 -4.46
C THR A 122 2.84 0.63 -5.26
N ALA A 123 2.51 0.63 -6.55
CA ALA A 123 2.56 -0.55 -7.39
C ALA A 123 4.01 -0.94 -7.73
N CYS A 124 4.36 -2.19 -7.48
CA CYS A 124 5.66 -2.78 -7.76
C CYS A 124 5.54 -3.88 -8.83
N ASN A 125 6.59 -4.03 -9.62
CA ASN A 125 6.79 -5.15 -10.53
C ASN A 125 8.23 -5.64 -10.36
N ALA A 126 8.40 -6.92 -10.05
CA ALA A 126 9.70 -7.55 -9.91
C ALA A 126 9.60 -9.01 -10.38
N SER A 127 10.71 -9.60 -10.83
CA SER A 127 10.74 -10.99 -11.27
C SER A 127 10.47 -11.98 -10.12
N THR A 128 10.77 -11.58 -8.89
CA THR A 128 10.50 -12.36 -7.65
C THR A 128 9.07 -12.19 -7.14
N PHE A 129 8.26 -11.35 -7.78
CA PHE A 129 6.92 -11.00 -7.35
C PHE A 129 5.88 -11.38 -8.40
N ASP A 130 5.03 -12.35 -8.07
CA ASP A 130 4.08 -12.97 -9.00
C ASP A 130 2.81 -12.14 -9.24
N ILE A 131 2.69 -10.96 -8.62
CA ILE A 131 1.57 -10.04 -8.82
C ILE A 131 2.00 -8.87 -9.69
N ARG A 132 1.41 -8.80 -10.87
CA ARG A 132 1.54 -7.63 -11.75
C ARG A 132 1.01 -6.38 -11.05
N ASN A 133 1.83 -5.34 -10.99
CA ASN A 133 1.53 -4.06 -10.33
C ASN A 133 1.00 -4.24 -8.90
N GLY A 134 1.45 -5.26 -8.18
CA GLY A 134 0.99 -5.51 -6.81
C GLY A 134 1.48 -4.42 -5.86
N ASN A 135 0.76 -4.20 -4.77
CA ASN A 135 1.15 -3.16 -3.82
C ASN A 135 2.47 -3.46 -3.10
N LEU A 136 3.18 -2.41 -2.71
CA LEU A 136 4.49 -2.49 -2.05
C LEU A 136 4.50 -3.32 -0.76
N LEU A 137 3.40 -3.42 0.00
CA LEU A 137 3.37 -4.29 1.20
C LEU A 137 3.39 -5.77 0.81
N LYS A 138 2.63 -6.18 -0.22
CA LYS A 138 2.69 -7.55 -0.75
C LYS A 138 4.04 -7.85 -1.38
N TYR A 139 4.61 -6.89 -2.09
CA TYR A 139 5.96 -7.02 -2.63
C TYR A 139 6.99 -7.25 -1.50
N ALA A 140 6.89 -6.49 -0.42
CA ALA A 140 7.76 -6.66 0.74
C ALA A 140 7.56 -8.00 1.48
N VAL A 141 6.34 -8.53 1.51
CA VAL A 141 6.08 -9.90 1.98
C VAL A 141 6.76 -10.93 1.08
N ALA A 142 6.66 -10.77 -0.24
CA ALA A 142 7.23 -11.68 -1.23
C ALA A 142 8.77 -11.78 -1.11
N ASP A 143 9.44 -10.64 -0.89
CA ASP A 143 10.89 -10.53 -0.77
C ASP A 143 11.38 -10.51 0.69
N LYS A 144 10.47 -10.70 1.66
CA LYS A 144 10.78 -10.83 3.10
C LYS A 144 11.54 -9.62 3.67
N PHE A 145 11.13 -8.41 3.29
CA PHE A 145 11.69 -7.16 3.83
C PHE A 145 11.18 -6.88 5.25
N ASP A 146 11.63 -7.68 6.21
CA ASP A 146 11.16 -7.67 7.60
C ASP A 146 11.09 -6.29 8.24
N ALA A 147 12.20 -5.54 8.15
CA ALA A 147 12.29 -4.21 8.75
C ALA A 147 11.23 -3.26 8.18
N PHE A 148 10.99 -3.33 6.88
CA PHE A 148 9.96 -2.50 6.24
C PHE A 148 8.55 -2.92 6.67
N LEU A 149 8.28 -4.22 6.81
CA LEU A 149 6.98 -4.70 7.28
C LEU A 149 6.71 -4.29 8.75
N GLU A 150 7.73 -4.31 9.60
CA GLU A 150 7.66 -3.82 10.98
C GLU A 150 7.44 -2.30 11.02
N ASP A 151 8.18 -1.54 10.21
CA ASP A 151 8.00 -0.09 10.07
C ASP A 151 6.62 0.27 9.50
N ALA A 152 6.10 -0.50 8.54
CA ALA A 152 4.77 -0.30 7.98
C ALA A 152 3.67 -0.39 9.06
N ILE A 153 3.80 -1.33 9.99
CA ILE A 153 2.89 -1.45 11.15
C ILE A 153 3.06 -0.27 12.09
N LYS A 154 4.32 0.11 12.42
CA LYS A 154 4.60 1.26 13.29
C LYS A 154 4.02 2.55 12.73
N TRP A 155 4.16 2.76 11.42
CA TRP A 155 3.63 3.92 10.72
C TRP A 155 2.14 3.83 10.40
N LYS A 156 1.47 2.73 10.77
CA LYS A 156 0.03 2.50 10.55
C LYS A 156 -0.36 2.64 9.07
N LEU A 157 0.47 2.09 8.18
CA LEU A 157 0.14 2.01 6.75
C LEU A 157 -1.08 1.11 6.57
N ASP A 158 -2.02 1.51 5.72
CA ASP A 158 -3.25 0.75 5.48
C ASP A 158 -2.97 -0.58 4.73
N PRO A 159 -3.16 -1.74 5.39
CA PRO A 159 -2.94 -3.06 4.78
C PRO A 159 -4.17 -3.57 4.02
N ASN A 160 -5.30 -2.85 4.06
CA ASN A 160 -6.61 -3.34 3.62
C ASN A 160 -6.94 -2.97 2.16
N LYS A 161 -5.97 -2.48 1.39
CA LYS A 161 -6.15 -2.31 -0.05
C LYS A 161 -6.30 -3.66 -0.73
N ILE A 162 -7.37 -3.78 -1.51
CA ILE A 162 -7.56 -4.87 -2.47
C ILE A 162 -6.81 -4.50 -3.75
N ASP A 163 -5.85 -5.32 -4.17
CA ASP A 163 -5.20 -5.11 -5.46
C ASP A 163 -6.08 -5.60 -6.61
N PHE A 164 -6.04 -4.85 -7.71
CA PHE A 164 -6.89 -5.11 -8.86
C PHE A 164 -6.58 -6.45 -9.55
N TYR A 165 -5.31 -6.84 -9.63
CA TYR A 165 -4.89 -7.99 -10.44
C TYR A 165 -5.11 -9.35 -9.77
N ASP A 166 -4.93 -9.44 -8.46
CA ASP A 166 -5.12 -10.70 -7.72
C ASP A 166 -6.42 -10.72 -6.90
N GLN A 167 -7.09 -9.57 -6.76
CA GLN A 167 -8.32 -9.42 -5.97
C GLN A 167 -8.16 -9.78 -4.48
N MET A 168 -6.94 -9.65 -3.94
CA MET A 168 -6.58 -9.98 -2.56
C MET A 168 -6.25 -8.73 -1.75
N THR A 169 -6.54 -8.73 -0.44
CA THR A 169 -5.87 -7.82 0.52
C THR A 169 -4.46 -8.30 0.83
N LEU A 170 -3.70 -7.55 1.66
CA LEU A 170 -2.42 -8.04 2.17
C LEU A 170 -2.57 -9.35 2.95
N LEU A 171 -3.62 -9.48 3.76
CA LEU A 171 -3.83 -10.66 4.59
C LEU A 171 -4.21 -11.89 3.75
N ASP A 172 -5.11 -11.72 2.76
CA ASP A 172 -5.42 -12.78 1.79
C ASP A 172 -4.15 -13.28 1.07
N TYR A 173 -3.26 -12.35 0.69
CA TYR A 173 -2.01 -12.70 0.02
C TYR A 173 -1.02 -13.45 0.93
N ILE A 174 -0.89 -13.04 2.20
CA ILE A 174 -0.03 -13.74 3.15
C ILE A 174 -0.50 -15.18 3.34
N ASP A 175 -1.82 -15.41 3.49
CA ASP A 175 -2.40 -16.74 3.63
C ASP A 175 -2.20 -17.61 2.39
N TYR A 176 -2.35 -17.00 1.21
CA TYR A 176 -2.03 -17.66 -0.05
C TYR A 176 -0.56 -18.13 -0.10
N GLN A 177 0.38 -17.29 0.34
CA GLN A 177 1.80 -17.66 0.41
C GLN A 177 2.07 -18.70 1.51
N LEU A 178 1.41 -18.60 2.66
CA LEU A 178 1.52 -19.57 3.75
C LEU A 178 1.09 -20.97 3.27
N ALA A 179 -0.07 -21.08 2.61
CA ALA A 179 -0.56 -22.35 2.07
C ALA A 179 0.40 -22.97 1.05
N ARG A 180 0.98 -22.15 0.15
CA ARG A 180 1.97 -22.61 -0.86
C ARG A 180 3.29 -23.06 -0.26
N ASN A 181 3.64 -22.57 0.91
CA ASN A 181 4.92 -22.82 1.56
C ASN A 181 4.79 -23.74 2.78
N LYS A 182 3.66 -24.43 2.93
CA LYS A 182 3.43 -25.40 4.01
C LYS A 182 4.48 -26.52 3.98
N GLY A 183 5.06 -26.81 5.14
CA GLY A 183 6.16 -27.77 5.33
C GLY A 183 7.54 -27.26 4.93
N SER A 184 7.64 -26.01 4.44
CA SER A 184 8.92 -25.40 4.08
C SER A 184 9.48 -24.53 5.20
N ALA A 185 10.76 -24.16 5.11
CA ALA A 185 11.38 -23.20 6.02
C ALA A 185 10.72 -21.80 6.03
N LEU A 186 9.92 -21.47 5.01
CA LEU A 186 9.21 -20.19 4.91
C LEU A 186 7.85 -20.18 5.60
N GLU A 187 7.31 -21.33 6.01
CA GLU A 187 5.99 -21.41 6.67
C GLU A 187 5.95 -20.53 7.92
N SER A 188 6.94 -20.68 8.81
CA SER A 188 7.03 -19.90 10.05
C SER A 188 7.14 -18.39 9.81
N LYS A 189 7.77 -18.00 8.70
CA LYS A 189 7.92 -16.60 8.29
C LYS A 189 6.59 -15.99 7.89
N TYR A 190 5.83 -16.67 7.02
CA TYR A 190 4.52 -16.19 6.60
C TYR A 190 3.51 -16.24 7.74
N GLN A 191 3.60 -17.23 8.64
CA GLN A 191 2.80 -17.26 9.87
C GLN A 191 3.08 -16.03 10.75
N LYS A 192 4.37 -15.68 10.96
CA LYS A 192 4.75 -14.45 11.68
C LYS A 192 4.12 -13.21 11.04
N TYR A 193 4.19 -13.09 9.71
CA TYR A 193 3.61 -11.95 8.99
C TYR A 193 2.09 -11.91 9.13
N HIS A 194 1.40 -13.04 9.02
CA HIS A 194 -0.04 -13.14 9.22
C HIS A 194 -0.41 -12.58 10.60
N ASP A 195 0.23 -13.09 11.66
CA ASP A 195 -0.09 -12.73 13.04
C ASP A 195 0.17 -11.25 13.31
N MET A 196 1.29 -10.72 12.82
CA MET A 196 1.65 -9.30 12.96
C MET A 196 0.65 -8.38 12.27
N PHE A 197 0.30 -8.64 11.02
CA PHE A 197 -0.61 -7.79 10.27
C PHE A 197 -2.05 -7.94 10.75
N ARG A 198 -2.48 -9.15 11.11
CA ARG A 198 -3.80 -9.36 11.69
C ARG A 198 -3.95 -8.57 13.00
N LYS A 199 -2.95 -8.63 13.88
CA LYS A 199 -2.92 -7.82 15.12
C LYS A 199 -2.90 -6.32 14.84
N ALA A 200 -2.28 -5.89 13.74
CA ALA A 200 -2.25 -4.50 13.30
C ALA A 200 -3.56 -4.04 12.60
N GLY A 201 -4.59 -4.89 12.50
CA GLY A 201 -5.88 -4.55 11.93
C GLY A 201 -6.02 -4.85 10.43
N ALA A 202 -5.12 -5.66 9.86
CA ALA A 202 -5.33 -6.22 8.53
C ALA A 202 -6.52 -7.17 8.51
N LYS A 203 -7.28 -7.07 7.43
CA LYS A 203 -8.53 -7.79 7.20
C LYS A 203 -8.47 -8.55 5.89
N TYR A 204 -9.16 -9.68 5.85
CA TYR A 204 -9.47 -10.37 4.61
C TYR A 204 -10.44 -9.55 3.77
N LYS A 205 -10.42 -9.72 2.44
CA LYS A 205 -11.37 -9.03 1.55
C LYS A 205 -12.84 -9.21 1.97
N LYS A 206 -13.20 -10.39 2.51
CA LYS A 206 -14.56 -10.70 2.98
C LYS A 206 -14.99 -9.97 4.26
N GLU A 207 -14.07 -9.27 4.93
CA GLU A 207 -14.31 -8.54 6.18
C GLU A 207 -14.32 -7.01 5.98
N LEU A 208 -14.17 -6.56 4.73
CA LEU A 208 -14.15 -5.16 4.33
C LEU A 208 -15.52 -4.66 3.89
#